data_AF-A0A8J5TUU9-F1
#
_entry.id   AF-A0A8J5TUU9-F1
#
_cell.length_a   1.000
_cell.length_b   1.000
_cell.length_c   1.000
_cell.angle_alpha   90.00
_cell.angle_beta   90.00
_cell.angle_gamma   90.00
#
_symmetry.space_group_name_H-M   'P 1'
#
loop_
_entity.id
_entity.type
_entity.pdbx_description
1 polymer ?
#
loop_
_entity_poly.entity_id
_entity_poly.type
_entity_poly.pdbx_seq_one_letter_code
_entity_poly.pdbx_strand_id
1 'polypeptide(L)'
;MALLGDSFLPMAKEAVSASTDMGNVSHVVPSFHCSYGIHSANASNHTAGFTVAAGTPDAIDRAIRVGRGLAMLGIRVLLDNDLRRSVSAAFKRARSIS
;
A
#
# COMPACT_ATOMS: atom_id res chain seq x y z
N MET A 1 8.53 -2.68 8.61
CA MET A 1 9.35 -1.69 7.90
C MET A 1 10.22 -0.85 8.83
N ALA A 2 9.76 -0.42 10.01
CA ALA A 2 10.67 0.10 11.05
C ALA A 2 11.78 -0.91 11.41
N LEU A 3 11.45 -2.21 11.39
CA LEU A 3 12.43 -3.31 11.54
C LEU A 3 13.47 -3.42 10.41
N LEU A 4 13.27 -2.72 9.28
CA LEU A 4 14.19 -2.66 8.14
C LEU A 4 15.01 -1.35 8.11
N GLY A 5 14.89 -0.50 9.13
CA GLY A 5 15.69 0.73 9.25
C GLY A 5 15.20 1.93 8.44
N ASP A 6 14.01 1.85 7.83
CA ASP A 6 13.47 2.95 7.02
C ASP A 6 12.72 3.99 7.89
N SER A 7 13.01 5.27 7.65
CA SER A 7 12.28 6.40 8.21
C SER A 7 10.88 6.47 7.58
N PHE A 8 9.83 6.32 8.39
CA PHE A 8 8.47 6.46 7.91
C PHE A 8 8.15 7.91 7.58
N LEU A 9 7.68 8.16 6.35
CA LEU A 9 6.93 9.39 6.07
C LEU A 9 5.58 9.27 6.78
N PRO A 10 5.10 10.34 7.44
CA PRO A 10 3.78 10.33 8.07
C PRO A 10 2.71 10.00 7.04
N MET A 11 1.70 9.24 7.47
CA MET A 11 0.54 8.93 6.65
C MET A 11 -0.03 10.24 6.09
N ALA A 12 -0.24 10.31 4.77
CA ALA A 12 -0.83 11.48 4.15
C ALA A 12 -2.13 11.84 4.89
N LYS A 13 -2.19 13.05 5.44
CA LYS A 13 -3.29 13.54 6.28
C LYS A 13 -4.57 13.79 5.47
N GLU A 14 -4.45 13.81 4.14
CA GLU A 14 -5.49 14.16 3.18
C GLU A 14 -5.76 12.98 2.25
N ALA A 15 -7.04 12.77 1.92
CA ALA A 15 -7.44 11.79 0.95
C ALA A 15 -6.88 12.17 -0.43
N VAL A 16 -5.97 11.35 -0.95
CA VAL A 16 -5.52 11.50 -2.33
C VAL A 16 -6.67 11.06 -3.23
N SER A 17 -7.17 11.97 -4.08
CA SER A 17 -8.11 11.60 -5.12
C SER A 17 -7.38 10.73 -6.15
N ALA A 18 -7.74 9.45 -6.18
CA ALA A 18 -7.17 8.45 -7.08
C ALA A 18 -8.30 7.57 -7.63
N SER A 19 -8.17 7.15 -8.88
CA SER A 19 -9.10 6.22 -9.52
C SER A 19 -8.39 4.90 -9.80
N THR A 20 -8.89 3.82 -9.22
CA THR A 20 -8.32 2.47 -9.35
C THR A 20 -9.42 1.42 -9.24
N ASP A 21 -9.31 0.37 -10.04
CA ASP A 21 -10.18 -0.81 -9.99
C ASP A 21 -10.08 -1.59 -8.67
N MET A 22 -8.97 -1.44 -7.92
CA MET A 22 -8.83 -1.98 -6.57
C MET A 22 -9.90 -1.44 -5.61
N GLY A 23 -10.46 -0.25 -5.88
CA GLY A 23 -11.63 0.28 -5.18
C GLY A 23 -12.84 -0.67 -5.27
N ASN A 24 -13.10 -1.24 -6.45
CA ASN A 24 -14.20 -2.19 -6.65
C ASN A 24 -14.00 -3.46 -5.80
N VAL A 25 -12.76 -3.98 -5.75
CA VAL A 25 -12.41 -5.16 -4.93
C VAL A 25 -12.64 -4.87 -3.44
N SER A 26 -12.34 -3.65 -3.02
CA SER A 26 -12.51 -3.20 -1.63
C SER A 26 -13.97 -3.15 -1.16
N HIS A 27 -14.96 -3.26 -2.05
CA HIS A 27 -16.36 -3.43 -1.65
C HIS A 27 -16.75 -4.89 -1.37
N VAL A 28 -15.99 -5.84 -1.92
CA VAL A 28 -16.31 -7.28 -1.86
C VAL A 28 -15.54 -7.98 -0.75
N VAL A 29 -14.25 -7.65 -0.57
CA VAL A 29 -13.36 -8.29 0.40
C VAL A 29 -12.50 -7.28 1.15
N PRO A 30 -12.02 -7.60 2.37
CA PRO A 30 -11.01 -6.79 3.04
C PRO A 30 -9.80 -6.60 2.12
N SER A 31 -9.45 -5.34 1.89
CA SER A 31 -8.51 -4.95 0.84
C SER A 31 -7.53 -3.90 1.34
N PHE A 32 -6.34 -3.86 0.75
CA PHE A 32 -5.31 -2.88 1.05
C PHE A 32 -4.62 -2.46 -0.26
N HIS A 33 -4.67 -1.17 -0.57
CA HIS A 33 -3.98 -0.59 -1.72
C HIS A 33 -2.76 0.21 -1.22
N CYS A 34 -1.59 -0.42 -1.27
CA CYS A 34 -0.35 0.17 -0.79
C CYS A 34 0.21 1.17 -1.81
N SER A 35 0.66 2.33 -1.35
CA SER A 35 1.47 3.27 -2.13
C SER A 35 2.81 3.50 -1.45
N TYR A 36 3.86 3.69 -2.24
CA TYR A 36 5.20 4.01 -1.77
C TYR A 36 5.83 5.07 -2.68
N GLY A 37 6.76 5.84 -2.12
CA GLY A 37 7.45 6.92 -2.84
C GLY A 37 8.75 6.46 -3.48
N ILE A 38 9.02 7.02 -4.66
CA ILE A 38 10.31 6.94 -5.36
C ILE A 38 10.87 8.36 -5.52
N HIS A 39 12.18 8.49 -5.73
CA HIS A 39 12.79 9.78 -6.02
C HIS A 39 12.55 10.18 -7.47
N SER A 40 11.54 11.01 -7.72
CA SER A 40 11.17 11.49 -9.06
C SER A 40 11.44 12.98 -9.30
N ALA A 41 12.18 13.64 -8.41
CA ALA A 41 12.32 15.10 -8.38
C ALA A 41 10.95 15.79 -8.44
N ASN A 42 10.65 16.52 -9.52
CA ASN A 42 9.37 17.21 -9.71
C ASN A 42 8.41 16.45 -10.65
N ALA A 43 8.76 15.23 -11.08
CA ALA A 43 7.91 14.45 -11.97
C ALA A 43 6.80 13.73 -11.20
N SER A 44 5.57 13.83 -11.71
CA SER A 44 4.37 13.17 -11.17
C SER A 44 4.03 11.90 -11.95
N ASN A 45 3.20 11.03 -11.35
CA ASN A 45 2.56 9.91 -12.05
C ASN A 45 1.97 10.38 -13.40
N HIS A 46 2.03 9.52 -14.42
CA HIS A 46 1.60 9.80 -15.80
C HIS A 46 2.48 10.80 -16.59
N THR A 47 3.74 10.96 -16.22
CA THR A 47 4.71 11.76 -16.98
C THR A 47 5.90 10.92 -17.44
N ALA A 48 6.54 11.30 -18.55
CA ALA A 48 7.73 10.63 -19.05
C ALA A 48 8.90 10.68 -18.03
N GLY A 49 9.02 11.78 -17.29
CA GLY A 49 10.02 11.91 -16.22
C GLY A 49 9.82 10.89 -15.10
N PHE A 50 8.56 10.59 -14.75
CA PHE A 50 8.26 9.57 -13.73
C PHE A 50 8.55 8.16 -14.24
N THR A 51 8.34 7.87 -15.53
CA THR A 51 8.76 6.60 -16.14
C THR A 51 10.27 6.37 -15.99
N VAL A 52 11.07 7.40 -16.27
CA VAL A 52 12.53 7.34 -16.08
C VAL A 52 12.88 7.11 -14.61
N ALA A 53 12.26 7.84 -13.68
CA ALA A 53 12.48 7.69 -12.25
C ALA A 53 12.10 6.28 -11.73
N ALA A 54 10.97 5.74 -12.17
CA ALA A 54 10.46 4.43 -11.77
C ALA A 54 11.35 3.27 -12.29
N GLY A 55 12.06 3.47 -13.39
CA GLY A 55 13.00 2.49 -13.95
C GLY A 55 14.37 2.46 -13.26
N THR A 56 14.63 3.31 -12.27
CA THR A 56 15.93 3.37 -11.61
C THR A 56 16.17 2.19 -10.65
N PRO A 57 17.44 1.78 -10.43
CA PRO A 57 17.75 0.75 -9.44
C PRO A 57 17.25 1.05 -8.02
N ASP A 58 17.28 2.33 -7.59
CA ASP A 58 16.74 2.75 -6.28
C ASP A 58 15.22 2.55 -6.20
N ALA A 59 14.47 2.93 -7.24
CA ALA A 59 13.03 2.72 -7.30
C ALA A 59 12.67 1.22 -7.24
N ILE A 60 13.44 0.38 -7.94
CA ILE A 60 13.26 -1.08 -7.92
C ILE A 60 13.60 -1.68 -6.56
N ASP A 61 14.69 -1.26 -5.90
CA ASP A 61 15.03 -1.74 -4.56
C ASP A 61 13.93 -1.40 -3.54
N ARG A 62 13.40 -0.17 -3.61
CA ARG A 62 12.23 0.24 -2.82
C ARG A 62 11.01 -0.63 -3.09
N ALA A 63 10.71 -0.92 -4.35
CA ALA A 63 9.61 -1.79 -4.74
C ALA A 63 9.76 -3.20 -4.13
N ILE A 64 10.98 -3.76 -4.19
CA ILE A 64 11.28 -5.07 -3.59
C ILE A 64 11.10 -5.04 -2.07
N ARG A 65 11.58 -3.99 -1.39
CA ARG A 65 11.36 -3.82 0.06
C ARG A 65 9.88 -3.80 0.38
N VAL A 66 9.09 -2.96 -0.30
CA VAL A 66 7.63 -2.88 -0.11
C VAL A 66 6.97 -4.25 -0.36
N GLY A 67 7.37 -4.95 -1.42
CA GLY A 67 6.93 -6.31 -1.72
C GLY A 67 7.19 -7.29 -0.58
N ARG A 68 8.37 -7.24 0.05
CA ARG A 68 8.67 -8.05 1.25
C ARG A 68 7.74 -7.69 2.42
N GLY A 69 7.44 -6.41 2.62
CA GLY A 69 6.48 -5.97 3.64
C GLY A 69 5.08 -6.51 3.40
N LEU A 70 4.61 -6.47 2.16
CA LEU A 70 3.32 -7.03 1.76
C LEU A 70 3.28 -8.55 1.93
N ALA A 71 4.36 -9.26 1.59
CA ALA A 71 4.47 -10.69 1.82
C ALA A 71 4.39 -11.04 3.31
N MET A 72 5.10 -10.30 4.17
CA MET A 72 5.05 -10.48 5.62
C MET A 72 3.66 -10.15 6.19
N LEU A 73 2.97 -9.14 5.67
CA LEU A 73 1.58 -8.85 6.03
C LEU A 73 0.66 -10.01 5.64
N GLY A 74 0.80 -10.56 4.43
CA GLY A 74 0.05 -11.73 3.98
C GLY A 74 0.27 -12.94 4.89
N ILE A 75 1.52 -13.25 5.23
CA ILE A 75 1.87 -14.33 6.19
C ILE A 75 1.18 -14.07 7.54
N ARG A 76 1.22 -12.85 8.06
CA ARG A 76 0.57 -12.53 9.32
C ARG A 76 -0.95 -12.72 9.24
N VAL A 77 -1.60 -12.29 8.16
CA VAL A 77 -3.04 -12.52 7.98
C VAL A 77 -3.40 -14.01 7.94
N LEU A 78 -2.53 -14.86 7.40
CA LEU A 78 -2.75 -16.30 7.34
C LEU A 78 -2.53 -17.00 8.70
N LEU A 79 -1.51 -16.59 9.45
CA LEU A 79 -1.08 -17.27 10.68
C LEU A 79 -1.66 -16.67 11.97
N ASP A 80 -1.98 -15.38 11.99
CA ASP A 80 -2.52 -14.66 13.14
C ASP A 80 -4.05 -14.63 13.08
N ASN A 81 -4.69 -15.56 13.79
CA ASN A 81 -6.14 -15.70 13.83
C ASN A 81 -6.85 -14.46 14.39
N ASP A 82 -6.23 -13.74 15.32
CA ASP A 82 -6.83 -12.56 15.94
C ASP A 82 -6.78 -11.38 14.98
N LEU A 83 -5.65 -11.18 14.29
CA LEU A 83 -5.58 -10.23 13.19
C LEU A 83 -6.65 -10.53 12.15
N ARG A 84 -6.73 -11.77 11.65
CA ARG A 84 -7.70 -12.15 10.62
C ARG A 84 -9.15 -11.88 11.04
N ARG A 85 -9.50 -12.21 12.29
CA ARG A 85 -10.82 -11.91 12.86
C ARG A 85 -11.08 -10.42 12.94
N SER A 86 -10.11 -9.64 13.41
CA SER A 86 -10.24 -8.19 13.54
C SER A 86 -10.44 -7.49 12.19
N VAL A 87 -9.68 -7.89 11.15
CA VAL A 87 -9.79 -7.37 9.78
C VAL A 87 -11.16 -7.69 9.19
N SER A 88 -11.64 -8.94 9.33
CA SER A 88 -12.97 -9.33 8.85
C SER A 88 -14.08 -8.56 9.56
N ALA A 89 -13.98 -8.38 10.88
CA ALA A 89 -14.96 -7.63 11.65
C ALA A 89 -14.97 -6.13 11.28
N ALA A 90 -13.79 -5.52 11.11
CA ALA A 90 -13.67 -4.14 10.67
C ALA A 90 -14.29 -3.92 9.29
N PHE A 91 -14.02 -4.84 8.34
CA PHE A 91 -14.60 -4.80 7.01
C PHE A 91 -16.13 -4.88 7.03
N LYS A 92 -16.70 -5.81 7.81
CA LYS A 92 -18.17 -5.94 7.97
C LYS A 92 -18.80 -4.67 8.52
N ARG A 93 -18.17 -4.05 9.53
CA ARG A 93 -18.64 -2.77 10.11
C ARG A 93 -18.60 -1.64 9.08
N ALA A 94 -17.52 -1.51 8.32
CA ALA A 94 -17.42 -0.48 7.28
C ALA A 94 -18.53 -0.62 6.22
N ARG A 95 -18.88 -1.86 5.84
CA ARG A 95 -19.98 -2.12 4.90
C ARG A 95 -21.37 -1.88 5.47
N SER A 96 -21.59 -2.05 6.78
CA SER A 96 -22.91 -1.82 7.37
C SER A 96 -23.29 -0.34 7.50
N ILE A 97 -22.34 0.57 7.26
CA ILE A 97 -22.53 2.03 7.33
C ILE A 97 -22.58 2.63 5.91
N SER A 98 -22.48 1.80 4.86
CA SER A 98 -22.53 2.18 3.45
C SER A 98 -23.89 1.92 2.82
#